data_AF-A0A090WKY8-F1
#
_entry.id   AF-A0A090WKY8-F1
#
_cell.length_a   1.000
_cell.length_b   1.000
_cell.length_c   1.000
_cell.angle_alpha   90.00
_cell.angle_beta   90.00
_cell.angle_gamma   90.00
#
_symmetry.space_group_name_H-M   'P 1'
#
loop_
_entity.id
_entity.type
_entity.pdbx_description
1 polymer ?
#
loop_
_entity_poly.entity_id
_entity_poly.type
_entity_poly.pdbx_seq_one_letter_code
_entity_poly.pdbx_strand_id
1 'polypeptide(L)'
;MFAEIKNYGHEEQKKKLIAGIVLTGGGSQLKHLKQLVEYITGMDTRIGYPNEHLAGDSDADVTSPLYATAVGLVLDGLKRKERKKVEQQEQEVYEEQIKDEAVSEEEIEKPVKERKSFLDKLTERVKDFLDNAE
;
A
#
# COMPACT_ATOMS: atom_id res chain seq x y z
N MET A 1 22.53 2.78 -11.67
CA MET A 1 21.78 1.85 -12.56
C MET A 1 22.65 0.70 -13.05
N PHE A 2 23.58 0.91 -14.00
CA PHE A 2 24.39 -0.21 -14.51
C PHE A 2 25.24 -0.87 -13.42
N ALA A 3 25.80 -0.07 -12.50
CA ALA A 3 26.49 -0.56 -11.32
C ALA A 3 25.59 -1.45 -10.43
N GLU A 4 24.36 -1.02 -10.14
CA GLU A 4 23.39 -1.86 -9.41
C GLU A 4 23.08 -3.18 -10.12
N ILE A 5 22.84 -3.15 -11.43
CA ILE A 5 22.51 -4.36 -12.21
C ILE A 5 23.68 -5.34 -12.18
N LYS A 6 24.92 -4.83 -12.31
CA LYS A 6 26.12 -5.64 -12.21
C LYS A 6 26.31 -6.22 -10.81
N ASN A 7 26.09 -5.40 -9.77
CA ASN A 7 26.19 -5.84 -8.37
C ASN A 7 25.13 -6.89 -8.00
N TYR A 8 23.97 -6.86 -8.64
CA TYR A 8 22.95 -7.90 -8.51
C TYR A 8 23.44 -9.26 -9.04
N GLY A 9 24.41 -9.27 -9.96
CA GLY A 9 24.96 -10.48 -10.56
C GLY A 9 24.06 -11.05 -11.63
N HIS A 10 23.47 -10.20 -12.48
CA HIS A 10 22.51 -10.60 -13.53
C HIS A 10 23.09 -11.60 -14.55
N GLU A 11 24.41 -11.70 -14.63
CA GLU A 11 25.16 -12.65 -15.46
C GLU A 11 25.11 -14.08 -14.91
N GLU A 12 24.85 -14.27 -13.61
CA GLU A 12 24.69 -15.59 -13.01
C GLU A 12 23.39 -16.26 -13.47
N GLN A 13 23.44 -17.53 -13.88
CA GLN A 13 22.25 -18.27 -14.37
C GLN A 13 21.09 -18.29 -13.36
N LYS A 14 21.39 -18.31 -12.06
CA LYS A 14 20.39 -18.35 -10.98
C LYS A 14 19.80 -16.97 -10.65
N LYS A 15 20.41 -15.88 -11.13
CA LYS A 15 20.01 -14.50 -10.83
C LYS A 15 19.65 -13.73 -12.11
N LYS A 16 19.19 -14.43 -13.15
CA LYS A 16 18.69 -13.76 -14.35
C LYS A 16 17.42 -12.99 -14.04
N LEU A 17 17.36 -11.74 -14.50
CA LEU A 17 16.13 -10.94 -14.52
C LEU A 17 15.23 -11.42 -15.66
N ILE A 18 14.39 -12.41 -15.39
CA ILE A 18 13.54 -13.06 -16.41
C ILE A 18 12.57 -12.12 -17.13
N ALA A 19 12.20 -11.00 -16.50
CA ALA A 19 11.29 -10.00 -17.06
C ALA A 19 12.00 -8.88 -17.83
N GLY A 20 13.34 -8.94 -17.91
CA GLY A 20 14.18 -7.93 -18.56
C GLY A 20 14.29 -6.62 -17.77
N ILE A 21 14.69 -5.56 -18.48
CA ILE A 21 14.85 -4.20 -17.93
C ILE A 21 13.70 -3.31 -18.44
N VAL A 22 13.14 -2.50 -17.53
CA VAL A 22 12.22 -1.41 -17.88
C VAL A 22 12.92 -0.08 -17.64
N LEU A 23 13.08 0.72 -18.68
CA LEU A 23 13.61 2.08 -18.61
C LEU A 23 12.44 3.06 -18.46
N THR A 24 12.51 3.98 -17.51
CA THR A 24 11.52 5.04 -17.32
C THR A 24 12.19 6.36 -16.93
N GLY A 25 11.43 7.40 -16.64
CA GLY A 25 11.95 8.75 -16.39
C GLY A 25 12.37 9.47 -17.67
N GLY A 26 12.74 10.75 -17.56
CA GLY A 26 13.15 11.55 -18.73
C GLY A 26 14.38 11.01 -19.45
N GLY A 27 15.34 10.46 -18.71
CA GLY A 27 16.56 9.87 -19.30
C GLY A 27 16.29 8.67 -20.22
N SER A 28 15.17 7.96 -20.04
CA SER A 28 14.80 6.82 -20.87
C SER A 28 14.50 7.18 -22.34
N GLN A 29 14.29 8.46 -22.64
CA GLN A 29 13.94 8.97 -23.97
C GLN A 29 15.15 9.28 -24.85
N LEU A 30 16.37 9.13 -24.34
CA LEU A 30 17.57 9.30 -25.14
C LEU A 30 17.57 8.34 -26.33
N LYS A 31 17.88 8.87 -27.52
CA LYS A 31 17.95 8.09 -28.75
C LYS A 31 18.88 6.90 -28.57
N HIS A 32 18.42 5.73 -29.00
CA HIS A 32 19.17 4.47 -28.95
C HIS A 32 19.54 3.96 -27.55
N LEU A 33 19.05 4.57 -26.45
CA LEU A 33 19.37 4.09 -25.11
C LEU A 33 18.87 2.67 -24.86
N LYS A 34 17.67 2.32 -25.32
CA LYS A 34 17.16 0.94 -25.28
C LYS A 34 18.16 -0.04 -25.89
N GLN A 35 18.61 0.25 -27.11
CA GLN A 35 19.52 -0.62 -27.87
C GLN A 35 20.88 -0.75 -27.18
N LEU A 36 21.38 0.35 -26.61
CA LEU A 36 22.62 0.33 -25.84
C LEU A 36 22.51 -0.55 -24.60
N VAL A 37 21.39 -0.46 -23.86
CA VAL A 37 21.14 -1.28 -22.66
C VAL A 37 21.00 -2.76 -23.03
N GLU A 38 20.27 -3.09 -24.09
CA GLU A 38 20.16 -4.47 -24.61
C GLU A 38 21.53 -5.01 -25.02
N TYR A 39 22.33 -4.20 -25.72
CA TYR A 39 23.67 -4.59 -26.16
C TYR A 39 24.63 -4.85 -24.99
N ILE A 40 24.67 -3.95 -24.00
CA ILE A 40 25.59 -4.07 -22.86
C ILE A 40 25.17 -5.20 -21.93
N THR A 41 23.86 -5.37 -21.69
CA THR A 41 23.38 -6.29 -20.65
C THR A 41 23.00 -7.66 -21.19
N GLY A 42 22.74 -7.79 -22.49
CA GLY A 42 22.21 -9.01 -23.12
C GLY A 42 20.78 -9.35 -22.69
N MET A 43 20.05 -8.40 -22.10
CA MET A 43 18.69 -8.60 -21.60
C MET A 43 17.68 -7.76 -22.38
N ASP A 44 16.49 -8.31 -22.60
CA ASP A 44 15.36 -7.61 -23.20
C ASP A 44 15.06 -6.32 -22.45
N THR A 45 14.93 -5.22 -23.18
CA THR A 45 14.67 -3.90 -22.58
C THR A 45 13.46 -3.23 -23.21
N ARG A 46 12.66 -2.55 -22.40
CA ARG A 46 11.51 -1.75 -22.88
C ARG A 46 11.43 -0.41 -22.18
N ILE A 47 10.73 0.54 -22.82
CA ILE A 47 10.39 1.82 -22.20
C ILE A 47 9.08 1.66 -21.45
N GLY A 48 9.05 2.08 -20.17
CA GLY A 48 7.87 2.07 -19.31
C GLY A 48 7.13 3.40 -19.37
N TYR A 49 5.88 3.35 -19.81
CA TYR A 49 4.96 4.49 -19.91
C TYR A 49 3.91 4.41 -18.78
N PRO A 50 3.61 5.50 -18.07
CA PRO A 50 2.61 5.51 -16.99
C PRO A 50 1.16 5.62 -17.49
N ASN A 51 0.80 4.95 -18.59
CA ASN A 51 -0.49 5.13 -19.29
C ASN A 51 -1.56 4.08 -18.97
N GLU A 52 -1.20 2.92 -18.41
CA GLU A 52 -2.13 1.81 -18.18
C GLU A 52 -3.35 2.18 -17.32
N HIS A 53 -3.17 3.08 -16.36
CA HIS A 53 -4.21 3.52 -15.42
C HIS A 53 -4.74 4.93 -15.73
N LEU A 54 -4.32 5.50 -16.86
CA LEU A 54 -4.81 6.79 -17.34
C LEU A 54 -5.94 6.55 -18.35
N ALA A 55 -6.99 7.36 -18.30
CA ALA A 55 -8.09 7.27 -19.27
C ALA A 55 -7.56 7.51 -20.69
N GLY A 56 -8.15 6.87 -21.72
CA GLY A 56 -7.64 6.91 -23.10
C GLY A 56 -7.48 8.30 -23.73
N ASP A 57 -8.17 9.32 -23.20
CA ASP A 57 -8.05 10.74 -23.58
C ASP A 57 -7.10 11.55 -22.67
N SER A 58 -6.32 10.88 -21.82
CA SER A 58 -5.32 11.56 -20.99
C SER A 58 -4.29 12.24 -21.88
N ASP A 59 -3.97 13.49 -21.56
CA ASP A 59 -2.98 14.29 -22.27
C ASP A 59 -1.68 13.49 -22.48
N ALA A 60 -1.21 13.45 -23.74
CA ALA A 60 -0.06 12.66 -24.17
C ALA A 60 1.18 12.99 -23.34
N ASP A 61 1.28 14.23 -22.84
CA ASP A 61 2.36 14.66 -21.98
C ASP A 61 2.41 13.86 -20.68
N VAL A 62 1.27 13.57 -20.05
CA VAL A 62 1.20 12.84 -18.76
C VAL A 62 1.52 11.35 -18.95
N THR A 63 1.32 10.83 -20.16
CA THR A 63 1.69 9.45 -20.52
C THR A 63 3.19 9.28 -20.78
N SER A 64 3.97 10.36 -20.73
CA SER A 64 5.41 10.34 -20.92
C SER A 64 6.13 9.64 -19.76
N PRO A 65 7.18 8.83 -20.02
CA PRO A 65 8.06 8.25 -18.99
C PRO A 65 8.63 9.30 -18.04
N LEU A 66 8.75 10.56 -18.47
CA LEU A 66 9.17 11.69 -17.63
C LEU A 66 8.33 11.82 -16.34
N TYR A 67 7.03 11.55 -16.41
CA TYR A 67 6.10 11.72 -15.29
C TYR A 67 5.81 10.43 -14.53
N ALA A 68 6.52 9.33 -14.82
CA ALA A 68 6.23 8.02 -14.24
C ALA A 68 6.22 8.03 -12.70
N THR A 69 7.15 8.76 -12.07
CA THR A 69 7.18 8.90 -10.61
C THR A 69 5.98 9.67 -10.08
N ALA A 70 5.63 10.81 -10.68
CA ALA A 70 4.51 11.62 -10.23
C ALA A 70 3.18 10.87 -10.35
N VAL A 71 2.95 10.23 -11.51
CA VAL A 71 1.76 9.40 -11.73
C VAL A 71 1.73 8.24 -10.74
N GLY A 72 2.85 7.55 -10.53
CA GLY A 72 2.95 6.46 -9.56
C GLY A 72 2.62 6.88 -8.12
N LEU A 73 3.09 8.05 -7.68
CA LEU A 73 2.79 8.60 -6.36
C LEU A 73 1.29 8.93 -6.20
N VAL A 74 0.67 9.51 -7.22
CA VAL A 74 -0.78 9.81 -7.20
C VAL A 74 -1.59 8.51 -7.10
N LEU A 75 -1.28 7.52 -7.94
CA LEU A 75 -1.96 6.22 -7.93
C LEU A 75 -1.78 5.49 -6.59
N ASP A 76 -0.58 5.51 -6.01
CA ASP A 76 -0.32 4.93 -4.70
C ASP A 76 -1.13 5.66 -3.59
N GLY A 77 -1.21 6.99 -3.65
CA GLY A 77 -2.03 7.78 -2.74
C GLY A 77 -3.52 7.42 -2.79
N LEU A 78 -4.07 7.23 -4.00
CA LEU A 78 -5.46 6.80 -4.19
C LEU A 78 -5.70 5.39 -3.64
N LYS A 79 -4.83 4.43 -3.96
CA LYS A 79 -4.91 3.06 -3.44
C LYS A 79 -4.86 3.02 -1.91
N ARG A 80 -3.99 3.81 -1.28
CA ARG A 80 -3.91 3.92 0.18
C ARG A 80 -5.22 4.44 0.79
N LYS A 81 -5.89 5.40 0.13
CA LYS A 81 -7.17 5.94 0.58
C LYS A 81 -8.30 4.92 0.46
N GLU A 82 -8.31 4.13 -0.61
CA GLU A 82 -9.29 3.06 -0.80
C GLU A 82 -9.14 1.96 0.25
N ARG A 83 -7.91 1.48 0.51
CA ARG A 83 -7.66 0.48 1.56
C ARG A 83 -8.17 0.94 2.92
N LYS A 84 -7.88 2.19 3.30
CA LYS A 84 -8.36 2.76 4.57
C LYS A 84 -9.88 2.79 4.68
N LYS A 85 -10.59 3.04 3.58
CA LYS A 85 -12.06 3.01 3.58
C LYS A 85 -12.59 1.59 3.79
N VAL A 86 -11.97 0.61 3.14
CA VAL A 86 -12.34 -0.81 3.30
C VAL A 86 -12.08 -1.26 4.74
N GLU A 87 -10.91 -0.93 5.30
CA GLU A 87 -10.56 -1.22 6.69
C GLU A 87 -11.57 -0.58 7.67
N GLN A 88 -11.97 0.67 7.45
CA GLN A 88 -12.98 1.35 8.28
C GLN A 88 -14.36 0.68 8.18
N GLN A 89 -14.80 0.31 6.97
CA GLN A 89 -16.07 -0.37 6.77
C GLN A 89 -16.09 -1.77 7.40
N GLU A 90 -15.00 -2.53 7.28
CA GLU A 90 -14.88 -3.83 7.96
C GLU A 90 -14.95 -3.68 9.48
N GLN A 91 -14.36 -2.62 10.02
CA GLN A 91 -14.40 -2.32 11.46
C GLN A 91 -15.80 -1.92 11.92
N GLU A 92 -16.51 -1.08 11.15
CA GLU A 92 -17.90 -0.69 11.43
C GLU A 92 -18.85 -1.90 11.40
N VAL A 93 -18.71 -2.78 10.40
CA VAL A 93 -19.52 -4.02 10.30
C VAL A 93 -19.25 -4.97 11.47
N TYR A 94 -17.98 -5.11 11.89
CA TYR A 94 -17.63 -5.94 13.04
C TYR A 94 -18.17 -5.37 14.35
N GLU A 95 -18.16 -4.04 14.52
CA GLU A 95 -18.74 -3.36 15.68
C GLU A 95 -20.27 -3.44 15.72
N GLU A 96 -20.96 -3.41 14.56
CA GLU A 96 -22.41 -3.64 14.47
C GLU A 96 -22.77 -5.10 14.81
N GLN A 97 -22.02 -6.09 14.29
CA GLN A 97 -22.25 -7.50 14.61
C GLN A 97 -22.11 -7.81 16.11
N ILE A 98 -21.11 -7.23 16.78
CA ILE A 98 -20.92 -7.39 18.23
C ILE A 98 -22.09 -6.75 19.01
N LYS A 99 -22.63 -5.63 18.53
CA LYS A 99 -23.79 -4.97 19.16
C LYS A 99 -25.06 -5.78 18.98
N ASP A 100 -25.29 -6.33 17.79
CA ASP A 100 -26.48 -7.15 17.52
C ASP A 100 -26.46 -8.48 18.29
N GLU A 101 -25.30 -9.13 18.43
CA GLU A 101 -25.15 -10.32 19.29
C GLU A 101 -25.41 -9.99 20.77
N ALA A 102 -24.87 -8.87 21.27
CA ALA A 102 -25.09 -8.44 22.65
C ALA A 102 -26.56 -8.05 22.95
N VAL A 103 -27.29 -7.50 21.98
CA VAL A 103 -28.71 -7.16 22.12
C VAL A 103 -29.60 -8.42 22.08
N SER A 104 -29.21 -9.45 21.31
CA SER A 104 -29.95 -10.72 21.23
C SER A 104 -29.86 -11.58 22.49
N GLU A 105 -28.79 -11.44 23.28
CA GLU A 105 -28.61 -12.17 24.55
C GLU A 105 -29.38 -11.52 25.73
N GLU A 106 -29.84 -10.28 25.62
CA GLU A 106 -30.47 -9.54 26.73
C GLU A 106 -32.00 -9.77 26.89
N GLU A 107 -32.68 -10.47 25.98
CA GLU A 107 -34.15 -10.61 26.02
C GLU A 107 -34.71 -11.81 26.83
N ILE A 108 -33.87 -12.59 27.53
CA ILE A 108 -34.33 -13.68 28.41
C ILE A 108 -33.96 -13.42 29.89
N GLU A 109 -34.91 -12.78 30.59
CA GLU A 109 -35.19 -12.77 32.04
C GLU A 109 -34.21 -12.09 33.07
N LYS A 110 -34.78 -11.19 33.90
CA LYS A 110 -34.19 -10.51 35.10
C LYS A 110 -34.01 -11.50 36.29
N PRO A 111 -33.22 -11.24 37.39
CA PRO A 111 -32.73 -9.95 37.90
C PRO A 111 -31.25 -9.83 38.38
N VAL A 112 -30.77 -8.58 38.34
CA VAL A 112 -29.73 -7.87 39.14
C VAL A 112 -28.62 -8.68 39.84
N LYS A 113 -27.38 -8.56 39.34
CA LYS A 113 -26.21 -8.10 40.12
C LYS A 113 -25.31 -7.26 39.23
N GLU A 114 -25.09 -6.01 39.65
CA GLU A 114 -24.23 -5.03 38.97
C GLU A 114 -22.85 -5.63 38.66
N ARG A 115 -22.57 -5.87 37.38
CA ARG A 115 -21.23 -6.22 36.92
C ARG A 115 -20.59 -4.95 36.42
N LYS A 116 -19.72 -4.35 37.24
CA LYS A 116 -18.91 -3.17 36.89
C LYS A 116 -18.27 -3.37 35.51
N SER A 117 -18.48 -2.41 34.62
CA SER A 117 -18.12 -2.52 33.20
C SER A 117 -16.64 -2.24 32.97
N PHE A 118 -16.11 -2.66 31.82
CA PHE A 118 -14.69 -2.63 31.47
C PHE A 118 -14.08 -1.22 31.47
N LEU A 119 -14.89 -0.18 31.33
CA LEU A 119 -14.46 1.20 31.50
C LEU A 119 -14.22 1.57 32.97
N ASP A 120 -15.03 1.05 33.90
CA ASP A 120 -14.84 1.28 35.35
C ASP A 120 -13.50 0.71 35.83
N LYS A 121 -13.09 -0.45 35.30
CA LYS A 121 -11.78 -1.06 35.60
C LYS A 121 -10.62 -0.28 34.99
N LEU A 122 -10.84 0.40 33.85
CA LEU A 122 -9.84 1.25 33.23
C LEU A 122 -9.70 2.56 34.02
N THR A 123 -10.80 3.15 34.48
CA THR A 123 -10.80 4.36 35.32
C THR A 123 -10.21 4.10 36.70
N GLU A 124 -10.49 2.95 37.33
CA GLU A 124 -9.87 2.54 38.60
C GLU A 124 -8.33 2.41 38.45
N ARG A 125 -7.84 1.80 37.36
CA ARG A 125 -6.39 1.68 37.10
C ARG A 125 -5.69 3.00 36.80
N VAL A 126 -6.37 3.94 36.12
CA VAL A 126 -5.81 5.28 35.85
C VAL A 126 -5.77 6.10 37.14
N LYS A 127 -6.77 5.92 38.01
CA LYS A 127 -6.84 6.59 39.32
C LYS A 127 -5.75 6.07 40.28
N ASP A 128 -5.56 4.75 40.32
CA ASP A 128 -4.48 4.12 41.09
C ASP A 128 -3.08 4.53 40.60
N PHE A 129 -2.93 4.91 39.33
CA PHE A 129 -1.65 5.38 38.78
C PHE A 129 -1.36 6.86 39.13
N LEU A 130 -2.41 7.67 39.32
CA LEU A 130 -2.29 9.07 39.77
C LEU A 130 -2.04 9.16 41.27
N ASP A 131 -2.65 8.30 42.08
CA ASP A 131 -2.50 8.29 43.54
C ASP A 131 -1.15 7.70 44.01
N ASN A 132 -0.45 6.93 43.16
CA ASN A 132 0.88 6.37 43.45
C ASN A 132 2.05 7.18 42.85
N ALA A 133 1.77 8.33 42.23
CA ALA A 133 2.76 9.19 41.59
C ALA A 133 3.08 10.47 42.38
N GLU A 134 2.63 10.57 43.64
CA GLU A 134 2.99 11.61 44.63
C GLU A 134 3.93 11.05 45.71
#